data_AF-A0A2H0TMG8-F1
#
_entry.id   AF-A0A2H0TMG8-F1
#
_cell.length_a   1.000
_cell.length_b   1.000
_cell.length_c   1.000
_cell.angle_alpha   90.00
_cell.angle_beta   90.00
_cell.angle_gamma   90.00
#
_symmetry.space_group_name_H-M   'P 1'
#
loop_
_entity.id
_entity.type
_entity.pdbx_description
1 polymer ?
#
loop_
_entity_poly.entity_id
_entity_poly.type
_entity_poly.pdbx_seq_one_letter_code
_entity_poly.pdbx_strand_id
1 'polypeptide(L)'
;MKIANKFGFEVIIIDHHEVLDELPKASLIVDPKQRGDKYPFKELANAGLSFKLSELLLKGNLTENLRKNFLELVAIATIADMMPREDENKIFIEEGLKSIENSWRPGIRTLFEEKTFNSYLNLNQKISKIISILNIRDVENNFPASFRLLTSPDLEESKKIISRLIEKREIRKQKIIEIIQEIEERIQKGSNPIIFEGDSSWDFTLISSVASIICQRYQKPTFI
;
A
#
# COMPACT_ATOMS: atom_id res chain seq x y z
N MET A 1 5.91 3.27 22.43
CA MET A 1 6.86 2.67 23.41
C MET A 1 6.61 3.10 24.84
N LYS A 2 6.78 4.38 25.22
CA LYS A 2 6.64 4.82 26.63
C LYS A 2 5.33 4.37 27.31
N ILE A 3 4.20 4.47 26.61
CA ILE A 3 2.89 4.05 27.14
C ILE A 3 2.83 2.52 27.29
N ALA A 4 3.19 1.76 26.24
CA ALA A 4 3.18 0.29 26.27
C ALA A 4 4.09 -0.27 27.38
N ASN A 5 5.30 0.27 27.51
CA ASN A 5 6.26 -0.14 28.54
C ASN A 5 5.74 0.20 29.95
N LYS A 6 5.02 1.33 30.13
CA LYS A 6 4.38 1.69 31.41
C LYS A 6 3.32 0.65 31.81
N PHE A 7 2.63 0.05 30.84
CA PHE A 7 1.66 -1.01 31.08
C PHE A 7 2.28 -2.42 31.14
N GLY A 8 3.61 -2.54 31.03
CA GLY A 8 4.31 -3.83 31.10
C GLY A 8 4.22 -4.69 29.84
N PHE A 9 3.84 -4.12 28.69
CA PHE A 9 3.84 -4.85 27.42
C PHE A 9 5.25 -5.03 26.87
N GLU A 10 5.55 -6.23 26.39
CA GLU A 10 6.65 -6.45 25.45
C GLU A 10 6.25 -5.92 24.07
N VAL A 11 7.19 -5.26 23.40
CA VAL A 11 6.91 -4.64 22.11
C VAL A 11 7.94 -5.09 21.08
N ILE A 12 7.44 -5.66 20.00
CA ILE A 12 8.21 -6.03 18.81
C ILE A 12 7.86 -5.03 17.71
N ILE A 13 8.88 -4.48 17.07
CA ILE A 13 8.75 -3.61 15.90
C ILE A 13 9.25 -4.38 14.69
N ILE A 14 8.47 -4.37 13.61
CA ILE A 14 8.84 -4.94 12.32
C ILE A 14 8.71 -3.80 11.32
N ASP A 15 9.80 -3.42 10.68
CA ASP A 15 9.85 -2.28 9.78
C ASP A 15 10.91 -2.47 8.68
N HIS A 16 10.83 -1.65 7.63
CA HIS A 16 11.71 -1.69 6.45
C HIS A 16 12.07 -0.28 5.91
N HIS A 17 11.65 0.77 6.61
CA HIS A 17 12.00 2.14 6.26
C HIS A 17 13.46 2.44 6.58
N GLU A 18 13.95 3.58 6.09
CA GLU A 18 15.29 4.05 6.46
C GLU A 18 15.38 4.32 7.96
N VAL A 19 16.42 3.79 8.58
CA VAL A 19 16.64 3.90 10.02
C VAL A 19 17.19 5.29 10.35
N LEU A 20 16.46 6.03 11.18
CA LEU A 20 16.93 7.30 11.76
C LEU A 20 17.99 7.06 12.85
N ASP A 21 18.68 8.11 13.28
CA ASP A 21 19.82 8.02 14.20
C ASP A 21 19.52 7.31 15.54
N GLU A 22 18.30 7.43 16.06
CA GLU A 22 17.90 6.80 17.33
C GLU A 22 16.87 5.69 17.11
N LEU A 23 17.21 4.47 17.54
CA LEU A 23 16.28 3.35 17.55
C LEU A 23 15.29 3.43 18.72
N PRO A 24 14.02 3.03 18.51
CA PRO A 24 13.01 2.98 19.56
C PRO A 24 13.37 1.94 20.64
N LYS A 25 12.99 2.20 21.90
CA LYS A 25 13.18 1.27 23.03
C LYS A 25 12.17 0.11 23.00
N ALA A 26 12.32 -0.78 22.03
CA ALA A 26 11.53 -2.00 21.86
C ALA A 26 12.26 -3.24 22.40
N SER A 27 11.49 -4.28 22.74
CA SER A 27 12.05 -5.58 23.15
C SER A 27 12.79 -6.25 22.00
N LEU A 28 12.28 -6.07 20.77
CA LEU A 28 12.89 -6.56 19.54
C LEU A 28 12.56 -5.61 18.39
N ILE A 29 13.54 -5.36 17.51
CA ILE A 29 13.36 -4.64 16.24
C ILE A 29 13.82 -5.56 15.12
N VAL A 30 12.90 -5.88 14.22
CA VAL A 30 13.14 -6.67 13.01
C VAL A 30 13.11 -5.72 11.82
N ASP A 31 14.30 -5.24 11.47
CA ASP A 31 14.52 -4.35 10.32
C ASP A 31 15.92 -4.62 9.75
N PRO A 32 16.03 -5.13 8.51
CA PRO A 32 17.31 -5.48 7.92
C PRO A 32 18.16 -4.23 7.61
N LYS A 33 17.59 -3.02 7.55
CA LYS A 33 18.32 -1.78 7.27
C LYS A 33 19.03 -1.20 8.50
N GLN A 34 18.87 -1.83 9.66
CA GLN A 34 19.60 -1.45 10.88
C GLN A 34 21.11 -1.52 10.69
N ARG A 35 21.80 -0.54 11.28
CA ARG A 35 23.27 -0.47 11.24
C ARG A 35 23.88 -1.75 11.84
N GLY A 36 24.70 -2.43 11.04
CA GLY A 36 25.39 -3.65 11.45
C GLY A 36 24.59 -4.94 11.28
N ASP A 37 23.33 -4.87 10.84
CA ASP A 37 22.55 -6.04 10.48
C ASP A 37 23.17 -6.74 9.25
N LYS A 38 23.33 -8.07 9.35
CA LYS A 38 24.02 -8.89 8.34
C LYS A 38 23.08 -9.61 7.37
N TYR A 39 21.77 -9.38 7.46
CA TYR A 39 20.80 -9.99 6.57
C TYR A 39 21.10 -9.58 5.12
N PRO A 40 21.18 -10.53 4.17
CA PRO A 40 21.75 -10.24 2.85
C PRO A 40 20.87 -9.31 2.00
N PHE A 41 19.55 -9.46 2.06
CA PHE A 41 18.61 -8.70 1.24
C PHE A 41 17.87 -7.63 2.05
N LYS A 42 18.15 -6.36 1.75
CA LYS A 42 17.69 -5.20 2.56
C LYS A 42 16.36 -4.60 2.11
N GLU A 43 15.88 -5.01 0.95
CA GLU A 43 14.76 -4.36 0.25
C GLU A 43 13.43 -5.11 0.42
N LEU A 44 13.30 -5.96 1.44
CA LEU A 44 12.02 -6.60 1.77
C LEU A 44 10.98 -5.55 2.14
N ALA A 45 9.76 -5.69 1.62
CA ALA A 45 8.60 -4.98 2.15
C ALA A 45 8.34 -5.42 3.61
N ASN A 46 7.65 -4.58 4.39
CA ASN A 46 7.22 -4.96 5.75
C ASN A 46 6.40 -6.27 5.75
N ALA A 47 5.55 -6.47 4.75
CA ALA A 47 4.79 -7.71 4.59
C ALA A 47 5.71 -8.93 4.37
N GLY A 48 6.82 -8.77 3.65
CA GLY A 48 7.83 -9.82 3.48
C GLY A 48 8.51 -10.18 4.80
N LEU A 49 8.93 -9.18 5.59
CA LEU A 49 9.49 -9.39 6.93
C LEU A 49 8.47 -10.09 7.86
N SER A 50 7.22 -9.63 7.84
CA SER A 50 6.12 -10.22 8.60
C SER A 50 5.84 -11.68 8.19
N PHE A 51 5.94 -11.99 6.91
CA PHE A 51 5.82 -13.35 6.41
C PHE A 51 6.96 -14.24 6.92
N LYS A 52 8.21 -13.80 6.83
CA LYS A 52 9.36 -14.55 7.36
C LYS A 52 9.27 -14.77 8.87
N LEU A 53 8.80 -13.78 9.62
CA LEU A 53 8.52 -13.96 11.04
C LEU A 53 7.43 -15.01 11.27
N SER A 54 6.37 -15.00 10.45
CA SER A 54 5.31 -15.99 10.51
C SER A 54 5.82 -17.41 10.22
N GLU A 55 6.76 -17.59 9.28
CA GLU A 55 7.42 -18.87 9.03
C GLU A 55 8.16 -19.38 10.29
N LEU A 56 8.88 -18.49 10.98
CA LEU A 56 9.60 -18.83 12.22
C LEU A 56 8.68 -19.19 13.38
N LEU A 57 7.54 -18.50 13.50
CA LEU A 57 6.57 -18.72 14.58
C LEU A 57 5.75 -20.00 14.35
N LEU A 58 5.32 -20.24 13.11
CA LEU A 58 4.46 -21.36 12.77
C LEU A 58 5.24 -22.67 12.56
N LYS A 59 6.49 -22.61 12.10
CA LYS A 59 7.34 -23.78 11.83
C LYS A 59 6.56 -24.86 11.06
N GLY A 60 6.48 -26.09 11.58
CA GLY A 60 5.76 -27.21 10.96
C GLY A 60 4.24 -27.02 10.84
N ASN A 61 3.65 -25.99 11.47
CA ASN A 61 2.22 -25.67 11.33
C ASN A 61 1.92 -24.80 10.11
N LEU A 62 2.95 -24.26 9.43
CA LEU A 62 2.76 -23.54 8.18
C LEU A 62 2.56 -24.54 7.04
N THR A 63 1.30 -24.92 6.82
CA THR A 63 0.93 -25.75 5.65
C THR A 63 1.21 -25.01 4.35
N GLU A 64 1.42 -25.77 3.27
CA GLU A 64 1.65 -25.20 1.93
C GLU A 64 0.52 -24.27 1.47
N ASN A 65 -0.73 -24.61 1.80
CA ASN A 65 -1.88 -23.75 1.49
C ASN A 65 -1.80 -22.44 2.28
N LEU A 66 -1.52 -22.50 3.59
CA LEU A 66 -1.39 -21.30 4.40
C LEU A 66 -0.23 -20.41 3.93
N ARG A 67 0.88 -21.02 3.51
CA ARG A 67 2.02 -20.32 2.93
C ARG A 67 1.62 -19.55 1.67
N LYS A 68 0.97 -20.20 0.70
CA LYS A 68 0.45 -19.56 -0.52
C LYS A 68 -0.48 -18.38 -0.19
N ASN A 69 -1.37 -18.58 0.78
CA ASN A 69 -2.33 -17.58 1.23
C ASN A 69 -1.68 -16.33 1.85
N PHE A 70 -0.52 -16.48 2.49
CA PHE A 70 0.26 -15.35 2.97
C PHE A 70 1.02 -14.68 1.83
N LEU A 71 1.62 -15.46 0.93
CA LEU A 71 2.35 -14.93 -0.22
C LEU A 71 1.50 -14.09 -1.17
N GLU A 72 0.21 -14.39 -1.31
CA GLU A 72 -0.75 -13.51 -1.98
C GLU A 72 -0.71 -12.07 -1.43
N LEU A 73 -0.76 -11.95 -0.09
CA LEU A 73 -0.74 -10.66 0.61
C LEU A 73 0.64 -10.01 0.52
N VAL A 74 1.70 -10.80 0.65
CA VAL A 74 3.09 -10.34 0.51
C VAL A 74 3.30 -9.76 -0.89
N ALA A 75 2.85 -10.44 -1.94
CA ALA A 75 3.00 -9.96 -3.31
C ALA A 75 2.25 -8.63 -3.54
N ILE A 76 0.98 -8.53 -3.10
CA ILE A 76 0.22 -7.28 -3.21
C ILE A 76 0.95 -6.14 -2.49
N ALA A 77 1.36 -6.35 -1.24
CA ALA A 77 2.01 -5.33 -0.43
C ALA A 77 3.38 -4.93 -0.99
N THR A 78 4.19 -5.90 -1.43
CA THR A 78 5.51 -5.64 -2.02
C THR A 78 5.41 -4.82 -3.29
N ILE A 79 4.42 -5.10 -4.15
CA ILE A 79 4.15 -4.31 -5.35
C ILE A 79 3.59 -2.92 -4.98
N ALA A 80 2.74 -2.83 -3.95
CA ALA A 80 2.17 -1.56 -3.49
C ALA A 80 3.22 -0.61 -2.91
N ASP A 81 4.20 -1.14 -2.18
CA ASP A 81 5.34 -0.40 -1.64
C ASP A 81 6.41 -0.08 -2.71
N MET A 82 6.20 -0.51 -3.96
CA MET A 82 7.13 -0.34 -5.07
C MET A 82 8.54 -0.87 -4.77
N MET A 83 8.63 -1.95 -4.00
CA MET A 83 9.92 -2.56 -3.66
C MET A 83 10.57 -3.21 -4.91
N PRO A 84 11.91 -3.23 -5.01
CA PRO A 84 12.63 -3.87 -6.11
C PRO A 84 12.24 -5.34 -6.29
N ARG A 85 12.01 -5.75 -7.54
CA ARG A 85 11.71 -7.15 -7.91
C ARG A 85 13.00 -7.94 -8.12
N GLU A 86 13.74 -8.09 -7.03
CA GLU A 86 15.04 -8.78 -6.97
C GLU A 86 15.04 -9.78 -5.83
N ASP A 87 15.96 -10.76 -5.88
CA ASP A 87 16.19 -11.76 -4.81
C ASP A 87 14.88 -12.32 -4.19
N GLU A 88 14.71 -12.22 -2.87
CA GLU A 88 13.54 -12.75 -2.15
C GLU A 88 12.22 -12.10 -2.60
N ASN A 89 12.20 -10.79 -2.88
CA ASN A 89 10.99 -10.12 -3.36
C ASN A 89 10.53 -10.71 -4.68
N LYS A 90 11.46 -11.05 -5.58
CA LYS A 90 11.11 -11.67 -6.86
C LYS A 90 10.40 -13.02 -6.63
N ILE A 91 10.91 -13.84 -5.73
CA ILE A 91 10.33 -15.15 -5.38
C ILE A 91 8.94 -14.96 -4.77
N PHE A 92 8.81 -14.08 -3.77
CA PHE A 92 7.53 -13.82 -3.10
C PHE A 92 6.47 -13.27 -4.05
N ILE A 93 6.85 -12.35 -4.93
CA ILE A 93 5.95 -11.81 -5.96
C ILE A 93 5.51 -12.92 -6.92
N GLU A 94 6.43 -13.73 -7.44
CA GLU A 94 6.10 -14.77 -8.42
C GLU A 94 5.19 -15.86 -7.84
N GLU A 95 5.49 -16.33 -6.63
CA GLU A 95 4.67 -17.34 -5.94
C GLU A 95 3.31 -16.78 -5.50
N GLY A 96 3.29 -15.54 -4.99
CA GLY A 96 2.06 -14.87 -4.56
C GLY A 96 1.13 -14.57 -5.73
N LEU A 97 1.66 -14.05 -6.84
CA LEU A 97 0.89 -13.82 -8.07
C LEU A 97 0.39 -15.11 -8.71
N LYS A 98 1.12 -16.22 -8.61
CA LYS A 98 0.61 -17.53 -9.06
C LYS A 98 -0.55 -18.02 -8.19
N SER A 99 -0.53 -17.71 -6.90
CA SER A 99 -1.56 -18.14 -5.94
C SER A 99 -2.82 -17.27 -6.02
N ILE A 100 -2.66 -15.97 -6.29
CA ILE A 100 -3.75 -14.99 -6.21
C ILE A 100 -4.89 -15.24 -7.21
N GLU A 101 -4.59 -15.80 -8.38
CA GLU A 101 -5.60 -16.14 -9.41
C GLU A 101 -6.62 -17.16 -8.91
N ASN A 102 -6.21 -18.01 -7.97
CA ASN A 102 -7.04 -19.03 -7.33
C ASN A 102 -7.22 -18.78 -5.83
N SER A 103 -7.09 -17.52 -5.40
CA SER A 103 -7.23 -17.13 -4.00
C SER A 103 -8.57 -17.59 -3.43
N TRP A 104 -8.56 -18.12 -2.20
CA TRP A 104 -9.77 -18.45 -1.45
C TRP A 104 -10.39 -17.23 -0.76
N ARG A 105 -9.65 -16.12 -0.64
CA ARG A 105 -10.10 -14.91 0.06
C ARG A 105 -11.24 -14.25 -0.71
N PRO A 106 -12.44 -14.10 -0.12
CA PRO A 106 -13.57 -13.46 -0.78
C PRO A 106 -13.24 -12.07 -1.33
N GLY A 107 -12.51 -11.24 -0.55
CA GLY A 107 -12.11 -9.91 -1.00
C GLY A 107 -11.26 -9.90 -2.27
N ILE A 108 -10.27 -10.78 -2.38
CA ILE A 108 -9.43 -10.90 -3.58
C ILE A 108 -10.24 -11.45 -4.75
N ARG A 109 -11.06 -12.48 -4.52
CA ARG A 109 -11.90 -13.06 -5.57
C ARG A 109 -12.85 -12.03 -6.17
N THR A 110 -13.57 -11.29 -5.32
CA THR A 110 -14.47 -10.24 -5.78
C THR A 110 -13.71 -9.17 -6.56
N LEU A 111 -12.54 -8.73 -6.08
CA LEU A 111 -11.69 -7.80 -6.84
C LEU A 111 -11.37 -8.36 -8.23
N PHE A 112 -11.04 -9.65 -8.36
CA PHE A 112 -10.74 -10.24 -9.66
C PHE A 112 -11.95 -10.37 -10.59
N GLU A 113 -13.16 -10.47 -10.05
CA GLU A 113 -14.43 -10.57 -10.78
C GLU A 113 -15.02 -9.20 -11.18
N GLU A 114 -14.51 -8.11 -10.61
CA GLU A 114 -14.99 -6.75 -10.92
C GLU A 114 -14.82 -6.38 -12.39
N LYS A 115 -15.93 -6.00 -13.04
CA LYS A 115 -15.98 -5.69 -14.48
C LYS A 115 -15.02 -4.57 -14.88
N THR A 116 -14.81 -3.60 -14.01
CA THR A 116 -13.86 -2.48 -14.23
C THR A 116 -12.42 -2.96 -14.43
N PHE A 117 -12.09 -4.20 -14.05
CA PHE A 117 -10.76 -4.76 -14.25
C PHE A 117 -10.67 -5.82 -15.36
N ASN A 118 -11.77 -6.17 -16.03
CA ASN A 118 -11.77 -7.18 -17.09
C ASN A 118 -10.99 -6.78 -18.34
N SER A 119 -10.76 -5.48 -18.54
CA SER A 119 -9.97 -4.96 -19.67
C SER A 119 -8.46 -5.17 -19.51
N TYR A 120 -7.96 -5.52 -18.32
CA TYR A 120 -6.53 -5.73 -18.08
C TYR A 120 -6.17 -7.21 -18.28
N LEU A 121 -5.67 -7.55 -19.46
CA LEU A 121 -5.21 -8.90 -19.80
C LEU A 121 -3.90 -9.28 -19.10
N ASN A 122 -3.11 -8.30 -18.68
CA ASN A 122 -1.86 -8.52 -17.96
C ASN A 122 -2.11 -8.53 -16.44
N LEU A 123 -1.70 -9.61 -15.78
CA LEU A 123 -1.88 -9.77 -14.33
C LEU A 123 -1.25 -8.62 -13.53
N ASN A 124 -0.05 -8.15 -13.89
CA ASN A 124 0.59 -7.03 -13.18
C ASN A 124 -0.25 -5.75 -13.30
N GLN A 125 -0.81 -5.45 -14.48
CA GLN A 125 -1.68 -4.28 -14.66
C GLN A 125 -2.95 -4.40 -13.82
N LYS A 126 -3.55 -5.60 -13.77
CA LYS A 126 -4.72 -5.88 -12.94
C LYS A 126 -4.41 -5.68 -11.46
N ILE A 127 -3.26 -6.17 -10.99
CA ILE A 127 -2.80 -6.01 -9.61
C ILE A 127 -2.52 -4.54 -9.28
N SER A 128 -1.84 -3.78 -10.15
CA SER A 128 -1.66 -2.34 -9.95
C SER A 128 -3.00 -1.61 -9.80
N LYS A 129 -4.02 -2.03 -10.56
CA LYS A 129 -5.36 -1.45 -10.45
C LYS A 129 -6.03 -1.81 -9.14
N ILE A 130 -5.92 -3.06 -8.71
CA ILE A 130 -6.41 -3.53 -7.41
C ILE A 130 -5.74 -2.75 -6.27
N ILE A 131 -4.42 -2.58 -6.29
CA ILE A 131 -3.68 -1.78 -5.32
C ILE A 131 -4.21 -0.34 -5.29
N SER A 132 -4.50 0.26 -6.45
CA SER A 132 -5.07 1.62 -6.50
C SER A 132 -6.43 1.75 -5.81
N ILE A 133 -7.18 0.65 -5.70
CA ILE A 133 -8.46 0.58 -4.98
C ILE A 133 -8.23 0.36 -3.49
N LEU A 134 -7.32 -0.56 -3.14
CA LEU A 134 -6.95 -0.83 -1.74
C LEU A 134 -6.34 0.40 -1.04
N ASN A 135 -5.67 1.28 -1.81
CA ASN A 135 -5.09 2.52 -1.29
C ASN A 135 -6.12 3.64 -1.03
N ILE A 136 -7.40 3.44 -1.40
CA ILE A 136 -8.44 4.43 -1.10
C ILE A 136 -8.70 4.46 0.40
N ARG A 137 -8.50 5.64 1.00
CA ARG A 137 -8.72 5.85 2.43
C ARG A 137 -10.21 5.76 2.74
N ASP A 138 -10.55 4.73 3.49
CA ASP A 138 -11.88 4.49 4.02
C ASP A 138 -11.71 3.70 5.32
N VAL A 139 -12.24 4.24 6.43
CA VAL A 139 -12.07 3.67 7.77
C VAL A 139 -13.44 3.56 8.40
N GLU A 140 -13.74 2.38 8.93
CA GLU A 140 -14.99 2.07 9.60
C GLU A 140 -14.67 1.25 10.85
N ASN A 141 -15.20 1.64 12.01
CA ASN A 141 -14.89 1.01 13.31
C ASN A 141 -13.37 0.89 13.58
N ASN A 142 -12.61 1.92 13.22
CA ASN A 142 -11.14 1.97 13.30
C ASN A 142 -10.39 0.99 12.39
N PHE A 143 -11.08 0.28 11.49
CA PHE A 143 -10.47 -0.63 10.53
C PHE A 143 -10.45 -0.03 9.12
N PRO A 144 -9.27 0.04 8.47
CA PRO A 144 -9.18 0.40 7.06
C PRO A 144 -9.98 -0.55 6.17
N ALA A 145 -10.54 -0.05 5.08
CA ALA A 145 -11.27 -0.87 4.12
C ALA A 145 -10.43 -1.98 3.51
N SER A 146 -9.14 -1.75 3.25
CA SER A 146 -8.21 -2.78 2.77
C SER A 146 -8.10 -3.94 3.75
N PHE A 147 -7.97 -3.65 5.05
CA PHE A 147 -8.00 -4.67 6.10
C PHE A 147 -9.32 -5.42 6.09
N ARG A 148 -10.45 -4.69 6.20
CA ARG A 148 -11.78 -5.31 6.24
C ARG A 148 -12.05 -6.19 5.01
N LEU A 149 -11.61 -5.76 3.83
CA LEU A 149 -11.77 -6.48 2.58
C LEU A 149 -10.90 -7.75 2.53
N LEU A 150 -9.62 -7.65 2.88
CA LEU A 150 -8.66 -8.77 2.79
C LEU A 150 -8.85 -9.81 3.89
N THR A 151 -9.56 -9.47 4.97
CA THR A 151 -9.93 -10.38 6.06
C THR A 151 -11.40 -10.79 6.06
N SER A 152 -12.23 -10.27 5.14
CA SER A 152 -13.66 -10.59 5.11
C SER A 152 -13.90 -12.07 4.74
N PRO A 153 -14.72 -12.81 5.49
CA PRO A 153 -15.19 -14.14 5.10
C PRO A 153 -16.42 -14.08 4.17
N ASP A 154 -17.01 -12.90 3.96
CA ASP A 154 -18.26 -12.73 3.21
C ASP A 154 -18.00 -12.05 1.85
N LEU A 155 -18.47 -12.71 0.78
CA LEU A 155 -18.36 -12.24 -0.59
C LEU A 155 -19.24 -11.01 -0.85
N GLU A 156 -20.46 -10.96 -0.31
CA GLU A 156 -21.38 -9.85 -0.50
C GLU A 156 -20.91 -8.60 0.26
N GLU A 157 -20.37 -8.78 1.46
CA GLU A 157 -19.73 -7.67 2.18
C GLU A 157 -18.51 -7.16 1.41
N SER A 158 -17.70 -8.06 0.86
CA SER A 158 -16.56 -7.68 0.00
C SER A 158 -17.00 -6.84 -1.20
N LYS A 159 -18.10 -7.22 -1.88
CA LYS A 159 -18.67 -6.45 -3.00
C LYS A 159 -19.07 -5.04 -2.57
N LYS A 160 -19.77 -4.89 -1.45
CA LYS A 160 -20.18 -3.57 -0.93
C LYS A 160 -18.99 -2.67 -0.65
N ILE A 161 -17.96 -3.21 0.00
CA ILE A 161 -16.73 -2.47 0.28
C ILE A 161 -16.08 -2.03 -1.03
N ILE A 162 -15.92 -2.94 -1.99
CA ILE A 162 -15.28 -2.63 -3.28
C ILE A 162 -16.07 -1.56 -4.05
N SER A 163 -17.40 -1.68 -4.14
CA SER A 163 -18.24 -0.67 -4.79
C SER A 163 -18.04 0.71 -4.16
N ARG A 164 -18.03 0.79 -2.82
CA ARG A 164 -17.76 2.04 -2.08
C ARG A 164 -16.37 2.61 -2.38
N LEU A 165 -15.34 1.77 -2.47
CA LEU A 165 -13.98 2.21 -2.80
C LEU A 165 -13.86 2.69 -4.24
N ILE A 166 -14.54 2.04 -5.19
CA ILE A 166 -14.60 2.48 -6.59
C ILE A 166 -15.27 3.86 -6.69
N GLU A 167 -16.41 4.05 -6.03
CA GLU A 167 -17.11 5.34 -6.00
C GLU A 167 -16.22 6.45 -5.42
N LYS A 168 -15.62 6.20 -4.26
CA LYS A 168 -14.68 7.14 -3.62
C LYS A 168 -13.48 7.47 -4.52
N ARG A 169 -12.96 6.48 -5.25
CA ARG A 169 -11.86 6.68 -6.20
C ARG A 169 -12.26 7.63 -7.34
N GLU A 170 -13.46 7.49 -7.88
CA GLU A 170 -13.93 8.36 -8.97
C GLU A 170 -14.21 9.79 -8.45
N ILE A 171 -14.83 9.94 -7.26
CA ILE A 171 -14.98 11.26 -6.61
C ILE A 171 -13.60 11.91 -6.39
N ARG A 172 -12.64 11.15 -5.87
CA ARG A 172 -11.26 11.62 -5.63
C ARG A 172 -10.63 12.11 -6.93
N LYS A 173 -10.76 11.35 -8.02
CA LYS A 173 -10.23 11.69 -9.34
C LYS A 173 -10.86 12.99 -9.86
N GLN A 174 -12.17 13.15 -9.70
CA GLN A 174 -12.88 14.36 -10.14
C GLN A 174 -12.38 15.61 -9.41
N LYS A 175 -12.24 15.54 -8.07
CA LYS A 175 -11.68 16.64 -7.28
C LYS A 175 -10.24 16.98 -7.65
N ILE A 176 -9.41 15.98 -7.94
CA ILE A 176 -8.03 16.20 -8.40
C ILE A 176 -8.03 17.00 -9.72
N ILE A 177 -8.95 16.68 -10.65
CA ILE A 177 -9.07 17.40 -11.93
C ILE A 177 -9.48 18.86 -11.68
N GLU A 178 -10.46 19.10 -10.80
CA GLU A 178 -10.91 20.45 -10.44
C GLU A 178 -9.78 21.30 -9.86
N ILE A 179 -9.04 20.76 -8.87
CA ILE A 179 -7.89 21.46 -8.25
C ILE A 179 -6.80 21.76 -9.30
N ILE A 180 -6.52 20.81 -10.19
CA ILE A 180 -5.54 21.03 -11.28
C ILE A 180 -5.98 22.17 -12.18
N GLN A 181 -7.26 22.22 -12.57
CA GLN A 181 -7.79 23.28 -13.43
C GLN A 181 -7.65 24.66 -12.76
N GLU A 182 -8.01 24.77 -11.49
CA GLU A 182 -7.84 26.00 -10.71
C GLU A 182 -6.37 26.46 -10.66
N ILE A 183 -5.44 25.53 -10.44
CA ILE A 183 -4.00 25.81 -10.43
C ILE A 183 -3.53 26.28 -11.81
N GLU A 184 -3.94 25.62 -12.88
CA GLU A 184 -3.51 25.95 -14.24
C GLU A 184 -3.98 27.36 -14.67
N GLU A 185 -5.17 27.78 -14.25
CA GLU A 185 -5.67 29.15 -14.47
C GLU A 185 -4.85 30.22 -13.74
N ARG A 186 -4.28 29.88 -12.57
CA ARG A 186 -3.41 30.77 -11.79
C ARG A 186 -2.01 30.84 -12.38
N ILE A 187 -1.43 29.70 -12.77
CA ILE A 187 -0.07 29.61 -13.35
C ILE A 187 0.00 30.29 -14.72
N GLN A 188 -1.03 30.20 -15.55
CA GLN A 188 -1.04 30.86 -16.87
C GLN A 188 -0.80 32.38 -16.80
N LYS A 189 -1.00 32.99 -15.62
CA LYS A 189 -0.80 34.43 -15.40
C LYS A 189 0.65 34.80 -15.07
N GLY A 190 1.58 33.85 -14.96
CA GLY A 190 2.98 34.11 -14.60
C GLY A 190 4.01 33.14 -15.21
N SER A 191 5.25 33.59 -15.33
CA SER A 191 6.40 32.77 -15.79
C SER A 191 7.36 32.46 -14.65
N ASN A 192 6.84 31.84 -13.58
CA ASN A 192 7.66 31.51 -12.42
C ASN A 192 8.43 30.19 -12.67
N PRO A 193 9.69 30.08 -12.20
CA PRO A 193 10.49 28.86 -12.31
C PRO A 193 10.03 27.74 -11.34
N ILE A 194 9.29 28.11 -10.30
CA ILE A 194 8.71 27.22 -9.29
C ILE A 194 7.20 27.43 -9.29
N ILE A 195 6.44 26.34 -9.12
CA ILE A 195 5.01 26.38 -8.90
C ILE A 195 4.77 26.30 -7.40
N PHE A 196 4.19 27.36 -6.82
CA PHE A 196 3.83 27.44 -5.42
C PHE A 196 2.38 27.91 -5.34
N GLU A 197 1.47 26.99 -5.02
CA GLU A 197 0.04 27.24 -4.99
C GLU A 197 -0.55 26.67 -3.71
N GLY A 198 -1.73 27.14 -3.32
CA GLY A 198 -2.39 26.70 -2.09
C GLY A 198 -3.79 27.25 -2.01
N ASP A 199 -4.71 26.45 -1.45
CA ASP A 199 -6.06 26.89 -1.12
C ASP A 199 -6.58 26.11 0.08
N SER A 200 -7.21 26.81 1.03
CA SER A 200 -7.78 26.21 2.24
C SER A 200 -8.96 25.27 1.94
N SER A 201 -9.57 25.38 0.75
CA SER A 201 -10.67 24.50 0.33
C SER A 201 -10.19 23.14 -0.18
N TRP A 202 -8.91 22.99 -0.51
CA TRP A 202 -8.39 21.76 -1.07
C TRP A 202 -8.23 20.67 0.00
N ASP A 203 -8.73 19.48 -0.32
CA ASP A 203 -8.56 18.32 0.56
C ASP A 203 -7.07 17.92 0.59
N PHE A 204 -6.46 18.05 1.77
CA PHE A 204 -5.05 17.75 2.03
C PHE A 204 -4.64 16.37 1.51
N THR A 205 -5.55 15.39 1.52
CA THR A 205 -5.25 14.03 1.06
C THR A 205 -5.07 13.94 -0.45
N LEU A 206 -5.46 14.96 -1.24
CA LEU A 206 -5.35 15.03 -2.69
C LEU A 206 -4.07 15.73 -3.16
N ILE A 207 -3.51 16.58 -2.31
CA ILE A 207 -2.44 17.53 -2.64
C ILE A 207 -1.21 16.85 -3.22
N SER A 208 -0.79 15.71 -2.65
CA SER A 208 0.36 14.96 -3.18
C SER A 208 0.14 14.47 -4.61
N SER A 209 -1.07 14.03 -4.94
CA SER A 209 -1.43 13.60 -6.30
C SER A 209 -1.46 14.78 -7.26
N VAL A 210 -2.04 15.91 -6.84
CA VAL A 210 -2.06 17.16 -7.62
C VAL A 210 -0.64 17.66 -7.89
N ALA A 211 0.20 17.76 -6.84
CA ALA A 211 1.58 18.22 -6.95
C ALA A 211 2.40 17.35 -7.90
N SER A 212 2.26 16.02 -7.81
CA SER A 212 2.92 15.08 -8.72
C SER A 212 2.51 15.29 -10.18
N ILE A 213 1.20 15.48 -10.45
CA ILE A 213 0.71 15.68 -11.81
C ILE A 213 1.19 17.01 -12.39
N ILE A 214 1.09 18.09 -11.61
CA ILE A 214 1.55 19.42 -12.03
C ILE A 214 3.07 19.44 -12.25
N CYS A 215 3.86 18.86 -11.34
CA CYS A 215 5.31 18.69 -11.48
C CYS A 215 5.66 17.97 -12.79
N GLN A 216 5.01 16.83 -13.07
CA GLN A 216 5.25 16.07 -14.30
C GLN A 216 4.82 16.82 -15.56
N ARG A 217 3.71 17.56 -15.52
CA ARG A 217 3.17 18.29 -16.67
C ARG A 217 4.03 19.50 -17.05
N TYR A 218 4.49 20.24 -16.04
CA TYR A 218 5.21 21.51 -16.24
C TYR A 218 6.73 21.38 -16.12
N GLN A 219 7.24 20.24 -15.65
CA GLN A 219 8.68 19.97 -15.44
C GLN A 219 9.34 21.03 -14.55
N LYS A 220 8.63 21.45 -13.49
CA LYS A 220 9.08 22.46 -12.52
C LYS A 220 8.94 21.92 -11.09
N PRO A 221 9.79 22.36 -10.14
CA PRO A 221 9.53 22.13 -8.73
C PRO A 221 8.14 22.67 -8.36
N THR A 222 7.35 21.84 -7.69
CA THR A 222 5.95 22.10 -7.39
C THR A 222 5.66 21.90 -5.91
N PHE A 223 5.11 22.92 -5.27
CA PHE A 223 4.63 22.93 -3.90
C PHE A 223 3.15 23.34 -3.94
N ILE A 224 2.29 22.45 -3.47
CA ILE A 224 0.84 22.63 -3.38
C ILE A 224 0.44 22.49 -1.91
#